data_AF-A0A078FFR0-F1
#
_entry.id   AF-A0A078FFR0-F1
#
_cell.length_a   1.000
_cell.length_b   1.000
_cell.length_c   1.000
_cell.angle_alpha   90.00
_cell.angle_beta   90.00
_cell.angle_gamma   90.00
#
_symmetry.space_group_name_H-M   'P 1'
#
loop_
_entity.id
_entity.type
_entity.pdbx_description
1 polymer ?
#
loop_
_entity_poly.entity_id
_entity_poly.type
_entity_poly.pdbx_seq_one_letter_code
_entity_poly.pdbx_strand_id
1 'polypeptide(L)'
;MHKGNVSVYVSVLRNEYLSIAFDYFSDPTVEIATFIAGNGVDGVVTEFPVTATRYLRSPCSDLNKEQPYAILPAEAGALLSVAAKEAQPPASAPNPPLDARDVIDPPLPPIANIVSANASGEPPGHSGTIAATANLGLSLLTILVLGLLFAAE
;
A
#
# COMPACT_ATOMS: atom_id res chain seq x y z
N MET A 1 -11.79 -4.77 6.63
CA MET A 1 -10.86 -5.92 6.66
C MET A 1 -10.63 -6.41 8.09
N HIS A 2 -10.20 -5.55 9.03
CA HIS A 2 -9.93 -5.97 10.42
C HIS A 2 -11.10 -6.61 11.17
N LYS A 3 -12.36 -6.17 10.93
CA LYS A 3 -13.55 -6.83 11.53
C LYS A 3 -13.67 -8.32 11.15
N GLY A 4 -13.09 -8.73 10.03
CA GLY A 4 -13.01 -10.12 9.58
C GLY A 4 -11.71 -10.83 9.98
N ASN A 5 -10.90 -10.27 10.88
CA ASN A 5 -9.58 -10.79 11.27
C ASN A 5 -8.60 -10.98 10.10
N VAL A 6 -8.66 -10.06 9.12
CA VAL A 6 -7.75 -10.05 7.96
C VAL A 6 -6.74 -8.93 8.13
N SER A 7 -5.45 -9.28 8.11
CA SER A 7 -4.33 -8.34 8.08
C SER A 7 -4.19 -7.69 6.71
N VAL A 8 -3.98 -6.37 6.68
CA VAL A 8 -3.85 -5.55 5.49
C VAL A 8 -2.42 -5.07 5.36
N TYR A 9 -1.78 -5.41 4.23
CA TYR A 9 -0.46 -4.91 3.87
C TYR A 9 -0.58 -4.07 2.60
N VAL A 10 0.10 -2.93 2.58
CA VAL A 10 0.23 -2.12 1.36
C VAL A 10 1.57 -2.40 0.69
N SER A 11 1.58 -2.44 -0.63
CA SER A 11 2.79 -2.61 -1.44
C SER A 11 2.83 -1.62 -2.58
N VAL A 12 3.98 -1.50 -3.25
CA VAL A 12 4.22 -0.56 -4.36
C VAL A 12 4.24 0.90 -3.88
N LEU A 13 4.99 1.17 -2.79
CA LEU A 13 5.30 2.52 -2.34
C LEU A 13 6.49 3.06 -3.13
N ARG A 14 6.43 4.31 -3.56
CA ARG A 14 7.39 4.89 -4.49
C ARG A 14 8.21 5.98 -3.83
N ASN A 15 9.53 5.92 -3.99
CA ASN A 15 10.46 6.88 -3.39
C ASN A 15 11.22 7.73 -4.43
N GLU A 16 11.01 7.47 -5.72
CA GLU A 16 11.73 8.16 -6.80
C GLU A 16 10.91 9.31 -7.38
N TYR A 17 11.50 10.51 -7.44
CA TYR A 17 10.86 11.79 -7.78
C TYR A 17 9.95 11.77 -9.01
N LEU A 18 10.29 10.99 -10.05
CA LEU A 18 9.49 10.92 -11.28
C LEU A 18 8.22 10.04 -11.16
N SER A 19 8.10 9.29 -10.07
CA SER A 19 7.08 8.25 -9.91
C SER A 19 6.16 8.46 -8.70
N ILE A 20 6.44 9.44 -7.84
CA ILE A 20 5.65 9.70 -6.62
C ILE A 20 4.29 10.28 -7.00
N ALA A 21 3.23 9.77 -6.38
CA ALA A 21 1.88 10.30 -6.59
C ALA A 21 1.74 11.71 -5.97
N PHE A 22 1.18 12.63 -6.75
CA PHE A 22 0.90 14.00 -6.28
C PHE A 22 -0.09 14.04 -5.12
N ASP A 23 -0.98 13.04 -5.02
CA ASP A 23 -2.00 12.93 -3.97
C ASP A 23 -1.41 12.85 -2.55
N TYR A 24 -0.13 12.48 -2.41
CA TYR A 24 0.61 12.48 -1.15
C TYR A 24 1.64 13.61 -1.06
N PHE A 25 1.33 14.76 -1.66
CA PHE A 25 2.21 15.94 -1.74
C PHE A 25 3.56 15.66 -2.42
N SER A 26 3.64 14.60 -3.23
CA SER A 26 4.91 14.11 -3.79
C SER A 26 5.98 13.79 -2.73
N ASP A 27 5.57 13.46 -1.50
CA ASP A 27 6.47 13.06 -0.41
C ASP A 27 6.24 11.58 -0.06
N PRO A 28 7.28 10.72 -0.20
CA PRO A 28 7.15 9.28 0.04
C PRO A 28 6.93 8.97 1.54
N THR A 29 7.35 9.87 2.43
CA THR A 29 7.12 9.76 3.86
C THR A 29 5.66 10.03 4.20
N VAL A 30 5.03 11.01 3.53
CA VAL A 30 3.61 11.30 3.68
C VAL A 30 2.75 10.18 3.11
N GLU A 31 3.15 9.57 1.99
CA GLU A 31 2.48 8.37 1.44
C GLU A 31 2.44 7.25 2.49
N ILE A 32 3.59 6.92 3.08
CA ILE A 32 3.70 5.90 4.13
C ILE A 32 2.87 6.28 5.36
N ALA A 33 2.94 7.54 5.82
CA ALA A 33 2.15 8.02 6.95
C ALA A 33 0.65 7.89 6.69
N THR A 34 0.22 8.13 5.44
CA THR A 34 -1.18 8.05 5.06
C THR A 34 -1.71 6.62 5.13
N PHE A 35 -0.95 5.64 4.65
CA PHE A 35 -1.35 4.24 4.77
C PHE A 35 -1.31 3.73 6.21
N ILE A 36 -0.24 4.04 6.96
CA ILE A 36 -0.07 3.52 8.32
C ILE A 36 -1.03 4.19 9.29
N ALA A 37 -0.99 5.52 9.40
CA ALA A 37 -1.76 6.24 10.41
C ALA A 37 -3.16 6.64 9.92
N GLY A 38 -3.33 6.94 8.62
CA GLY A 38 -4.64 7.29 8.06
C GLY A 38 -5.52 6.08 7.78
N ASN A 39 -5.00 5.08 7.08
CA ASN A 39 -5.75 3.88 6.69
C ASN A 39 -5.60 2.70 7.66
N GLY A 40 -4.68 2.78 8.63
CA GLY A 40 -4.50 1.76 9.67
C GLY A 40 -3.96 0.43 9.14
N VAL A 41 -3.12 0.40 8.11
CA VAL A 41 -2.57 -0.86 7.59
C VAL A 41 -1.67 -1.55 8.62
N ASP A 42 -1.65 -2.88 8.62
CA ASP A 42 -0.85 -3.70 9.54
C ASP A 42 0.63 -3.75 9.16
N GLY A 43 0.96 -3.42 7.90
CA GLY A 43 2.33 -3.34 7.46
C GLY A 43 2.51 -2.82 6.05
N VAL A 44 3.78 -2.63 5.72
CA VAL A 44 4.25 -2.04 4.48
C VAL A 44 5.27 -2.97 3.83
N VAL A 45 5.10 -3.24 2.54
CA VAL A 45 6.05 -3.98 1.70
C VAL A 45 6.59 -3.04 0.62
N THR A 46 7.88 -2.68 0.71
CA THR A 46 8.49 -1.70 -0.19
C THR A 46 9.91 -2.11 -0.58
N GLU A 47 10.31 -1.75 -1.80
CA GLU A 47 11.70 -1.82 -2.29
C GLU A 47 12.58 -0.68 -1.73
N PHE A 48 11.99 0.28 -1.02
CA PHE A 48 12.67 1.40 -0.39
C PHE A 48 12.62 1.31 1.16
N PRO A 49 13.20 0.25 1.77
CA PRO A 49 13.07 -0.01 3.20
C PRO A 49 13.68 1.08 4.08
N VAL A 50 14.67 1.83 3.56
CA VAL A 50 15.29 2.94 4.29
C VAL A 50 14.30 4.07 4.57
N THR A 51 13.43 4.41 3.60
CA THR A 51 12.42 5.46 3.75
C THR A 51 11.37 5.05 4.79
N ALA A 52 10.85 3.83 4.70
CA ALA A 52 9.90 3.30 5.68
C ALA A 52 10.51 3.19 7.09
N THR A 53 11.74 2.70 7.20
CA THR A 53 12.44 2.59 8.49
C THR A 53 12.70 3.95 9.10
N ARG A 54 13.07 4.95 8.29
CA ARG A 54 13.29 6.33 8.75
C ARG A 54 11.99 6.92 9.33
N TYR A 55 10.87 6.73 8.64
CA TYR A 55 9.56 7.18 9.13
C TYR A 55 9.19 6.50 10.45
N LEU A 56 9.14 5.16 10.46
CA LEU A 56 8.67 4.34 11.58
C LEU A 56 9.52 4.49 12.85
N ARG A 57 10.81 4.80 12.71
CA ARG A 57 11.71 5.02 13.85
C ARG A 57 11.74 6.48 14.32
N SER A 58 11.14 7.40 13.56
CA SER A 58 11.09 8.80 13.95
C SER A 58 10.00 9.02 15.00
N PRO A 59 10.15 10.00 15.91
CA PRO A 59 9.04 10.43 16.76
C PRO A 59 7.83 10.91 15.94
N CYS A 60 8.07 11.42 14.73
CA CYS A 60 7.05 11.99 13.86
C CYS A 60 5.98 10.99 13.38
N SER A 61 6.20 9.68 13.52
CA SER A 61 5.21 8.65 13.18
C SER A 61 4.24 8.32 14.31
N ASP A 62 4.53 8.70 15.56
CA ASP A 62 3.65 8.43 16.70
C ASP A 62 2.67 9.60 16.91
N LEU A 63 1.46 9.46 16.36
CA LEU A 63 0.41 10.47 16.48
C LEU A 63 -0.25 10.51 17.87
N ASN A 64 0.04 9.54 18.75
CA ASN A 64 -0.51 9.52 20.12
C ASN A 64 0.39 10.24 21.12
N LYS A 65 1.60 10.62 20.70
CA LYS A 65 2.57 11.29 21.54
C LYS A 65 2.39 12.80 21.48
N GLU A 66 2.40 13.46 22.65
CA GLU A 66 2.49 14.91 22.71
C GLU A 66 3.86 15.38 22.21
N GLN A 67 3.87 16.01 21.04
CA GLN A 67 5.09 16.51 20.41
C GLN A 67 4.80 17.70 19.49
N PRO A 68 5.80 18.58 19.26
CA PRO A 68 5.57 19.83 18.54
C PRO A 68 5.31 19.64 17.05
N TYR A 69 5.77 18.53 16.46
CA TYR A 69 5.64 18.24 15.04
C TYR A 69 5.39 16.75 14.82
N ALA A 70 4.47 16.42 13.91
CA ALA A 70 4.21 15.07 13.45
C ALA A 70 4.07 15.07 11.93
N ILE A 71 4.35 13.93 11.30
CA ILE A 71 4.09 13.75 9.88
C ILE A 71 2.67 13.21 9.79
N LEU A 72 1.76 14.07 9.34
CA LEU A 72 0.34 13.78 9.28
C LEU A 72 -0.01 13.03 7.97
N PRO A 73 -1.01 12.15 8.01
CA PRO A 73 -1.63 11.59 6.80
C PRO A 73 -2.08 12.69 5.84
N ALA A 74 -1.95 12.44 4.54
CA ALA A 74 -2.59 13.27 3.53
C ALA A 74 -4.11 13.13 3.65
N GLU A 75 -4.80 14.25 3.81
CA GLU A 75 -6.26 14.31 3.81
C GLU A 75 -6.77 14.54 2.39
N ALA A 76 -7.88 13.87 2.04
CA ALA A 76 -8.51 14.04 0.74
C ALA A 76 -8.88 15.51 0.51
N GLY A 77 -8.41 16.08 -0.60
CA GLY A 77 -8.66 17.48 -0.94
C GLY A 77 -7.73 18.50 -0.28
N ALA A 78 -6.83 18.09 0.63
CA ALA A 78 -5.86 19.01 1.24
C ALA A 78 -4.88 19.61 0.22
N LEU A 79 -4.58 18.89 -0.87
CA LEU A 79 -3.76 19.44 -1.95
C LEU A 79 -4.46 20.62 -2.66
N LEU A 80 -5.79 20.61 -2.75
CA LEU A 80 -6.56 21.68 -3.39
C LEU A 80 -6.54 22.98 -2.57
N SER A 81 -6.48 22.88 -1.24
CA SER A 81 -6.45 24.05 -0.37
C SER A 81 -5.11 24.81 -0.42
N VAL A 82 -4.02 24.10 -0.74
CA VAL A 82 -2.68 24.71 -0.87
C VAL A 82 -2.32 25.07 -2.31
N ALA A 83 -3.04 24.53 -3.31
CA ALA A 83 -2.81 24.86 -4.71
C ALA A 83 -3.16 26.33 -4.99
N ALA A 84 -2.28 27.02 -5.72
CA ALA A 84 -2.56 28.36 -6.25
C ALA A 84 -3.85 28.34 -7.08
N LYS A 85 -4.66 29.40 -6.99
CA LYS A 85 -5.98 29.46 -7.62
C LYS A 85 -5.91 29.24 -9.13
N GLU A 86 -4.81 29.66 -9.75
CA GLU A 86 -4.52 29.52 -11.18
C GLU A 86 -4.14 28.08 -11.58
N ALA A 87 -3.68 27.27 -10.62
CA ALA A 87 -3.31 25.87 -10.81
C ALA A 87 -4.44 24.90 -10.41
N GLN A 88 -5.54 25.40 -9.83
CA GLN A 88 -6.68 24.57 -9.49
C GLN A 88 -7.39 24.08 -10.77
N PRO A 89 -7.89 22.84 -10.78
CA PRO A 89 -8.69 22.36 -11.90
C PRO A 89 -9.92 23.27 -12.09
N PRO A 90 -10.37 23.47 -13.34
CA PRO A 90 -11.60 24.21 -13.58
C PRO A 90 -12.74 23.56 -12.80
N ALA A 91 -13.61 24.40 -12.22
CA ALA A 91 -14.79 23.92 -11.51
C ALA A 91 -15.57 22.96 -12.42
N SER A 92 -15.83 21.75 -11.94
CA SER A 92 -16.68 20.81 -12.68
C SER A 92 -18.06 21.40 -12.87
N ALA A 93 -18.67 21.13 -14.02
CA ALA A 93 -20.05 21.53 -14.27
C ALA A 93 -20.95 20.97 -13.15
N PRO A 94 -21.96 21.73 -12.68
CA PRO A 94 -22.92 21.21 -11.73
C PRO A 94 -23.51 19.90 -12.25
N ASN A 95 -23.57 18.89 -11.39
CA ASN A 95 -24.25 17.64 -11.73
C ASN A 95 -25.70 17.97 -12.15
N PRO A 96 -26.22 17.34 -13.21
CA PRO A 96 -27.63 17.51 -13.60
C PRO A 96 -28.55 17.23 -12.40
N PRO A 97 -29.70 17.92 -12.29
CA PRO A 97 -30.71 17.59 -11.29
C PRO A 97 -31.09 16.11 -11.44
N LEU A 98 -31.04 15.37 -10.33
CA LEU A 98 -31.47 13.96 -10.30
C LEU A 98 -33.00 13.95 -10.13
N ASP A 99 -33.74 13.63 -11.19
CA ASP A 99 -35.18 13.43 -11.09
C ASP A 99 -35.48 12.00 -10.62
N ALA A 100 -36.60 11.81 -9.92
CA ALA A 100 -37.00 10.47 -9.42
C ALA A 100 -37.22 9.43 -10.55
N ARG A 101 -37.33 9.88 -11.80
CA ARG A 101 -37.44 9.04 -13.00
C ARG A 101 -36.09 8.48 -13.47
N ASP A 102 -34.99 9.12 -13.09
CA ASP A 102 -33.64 8.73 -13.48
C ASP A 102 -33.04 7.70 -12.52
N VAL A 103 -33.67 7.53 -11.35
CA VAL A 103 -33.34 6.47 -10.39
C VAL A 103 -34.09 5.21 -10.77
N ILE A 104 -33.42 4.32 -11.50
CA ILE A 104 -33.89 2.95 -11.69
C ILE A 104 -33.43 2.13 -10.48
N ASP A 105 -34.36 1.84 -9.56
CA ASP A 105 -34.14 0.87 -8.47
C ASP A 105 -34.57 -0.52 -8.94
N PRO A 106 -33.63 -1.43 -9.27
CA PRO A 106 -33.96 -2.80 -9.62
C PRO A 106 -34.56 -3.51 -8.40
N PRO A 107 -35.47 -4.49 -8.59
CA PRO A 107 -35.93 -5.32 -7.50
C PRO A 107 -34.73 -6.01 -6.83
N LEU A 108 -34.74 -6.03 -5.49
CA LEU A 108 -33.71 -6.72 -4.72
C LEU A 108 -33.62 -8.19 -5.18
N PRO A 109 -32.41 -8.74 -5.36
CA PRO A 109 -32.25 -10.14 -5.71
C PRO A 109 -32.93 -11.02 -4.65
N PRO A 110 -33.54 -12.15 -5.05
CA PRO A 110 -34.20 -13.04 -4.11
C PRO A 110 -33.22 -13.53 -3.05
N ILE A 111 -33.61 -13.39 -1.78
CA ILE A 111 -32.85 -13.89 -0.64
C ILE A 111 -32.86 -15.42 -0.71
N ALA A 112 -31.73 -16.02 -1.06
CA ALA A 112 -31.55 -17.47 -0.93
C ALA A 112 -31.52 -17.82 0.56
N ASN A 113 -32.50 -18.59 1.03
CA ASN A 113 -32.41 -19.25 2.33
C ASN A 113 -31.27 -20.25 2.27
N ILE A 114 -30.13 -19.92 2.88
CA ILE A 114 -29.06 -20.87 3.13
C ILE A 114 -29.57 -21.83 4.22
N VAL A 115 -30.36 -22.82 3.82
CA VAL A 115 -30.49 -24.03 4.62
C VAL A 115 -29.09 -24.63 4.65
N SER A 116 -28.53 -24.82 5.84
CA SER A 116 -27.25 -25.51 6.07
C SER A 116 -27.26 -26.88 5.39
N ALA A 117 -26.88 -26.93 4.12
CA ALA A 117 -26.44 -28.13 3.47
C ALA A 117 -24.98 -28.29 3.85
N ASN A 118 -24.72 -29.26 4.75
CA ASN A 118 -23.40 -29.82 4.98
C ASN A 118 -22.78 -30.20 3.62
N ALA A 119 -21.97 -29.32 3.04
CA ALA A 119 -21.09 -29.66 1.94
C ALA A 119 -19.83 -30.29 2.55
N SER A 120 -19.84 -31.62 2.56
CA SER A 120 -18.67 -32.44 2.81
C SER A 120 -17.77 -32.43 1.57
N GLY A 121 -16.52 -31.98 1.75
CA GLY A 121 -15.35 -32.40 0.98
C GLY A 121 -15.09 -31.72 -0.37
N GLU A 122 -13.98 -30.95 -0.46
CA GLU A 122 -12.75 -31.38 -1.14
C GLU A 122 -11.58 -30.44 -0.72
N PRO A 123 -10.34 -30.91 -0.49
CA PRO A 123 -9.24 -30.05 -0.07
C PRO A 123 -8.73 -29.20 -1.24
N PRO A 124 -8.29 -27.94 -1.00
CA PRO A 124 -7.65 -27.15 -2.05
C PRO A 124 -6.32 -27.80 -2.45
N GLY A 125 -6.16 -28.05 -3.75
CA GLY A 125 -4.94 -28.56 -4.35
C GLY A 125 -3.74 -27.66 -4.04
N HIS A 126 -2.64 -28.26 -3.61
CA HIS A 126 -1.39 -27.57 -3.36
C HIS A 126 -0.81 -27.00 -4.66
N SER A 127 -0.81 -25.67 -4.81
CA SER A 127 0.02 -24.99 -5.79
C SER A 127 1.49 -25.15 -5.38
N GLY A 128 2.24 -25.90 -6.19
CA GLY A 128 3.66 -26.16 -5.98
C GLY A 128 4.49 -24.89 -6.05
N THR A 129 5.10 -24.52 -4.94
CA THR A 129 6.20 -23.56 -4.87
C THR A 129 7.44 -24.18 -5.51
N ILE A 130 7.99 -23.56 -6.55
CA ILE A 130 9.37 -23.84 -6.97
C ILE A 130 10.26 -23.02 -6.04
N ALA A 131 10.81 -23.67 -5.01
CA ALA A 131 11.88 -23.10 -4.20
C ALA A 131 13.14 -23.01 -5.06
N ALA A 132 13.42 -21.83 -5.62
CA ALA A 132 14.74 -21.53 -6.16
C ALA A 132 15.70 -21.34 -4.98
N THR A 133 16.33 -22.43 -4.53
CA THR A 133 17.43 -22.36 -3.57
C THR A 133 18.65 -21.76 -4.26
N ALA A 134 18.86 -20.45 -4.11
CA ALA A 134 20.11 -19.80 -4.48
C ALA A 134 21.20 -20.29 -3.52
N ASN A 135 22.06 -21.20 -3.98
CA ASN A 135 23.12 -21.80 -3.17
C ASN A 135 24.31 -20.82 -3.02
N LEU A 136 24.15 -19.84 -2.12
CA LEU A 136 25.08 -18.74 -1.85
C LEU A 136 26.51 -19.22 -1.52
N GLY A 137 26.65 -20.45 -0.99
CA GLY A 137 27.93 -21.06 -0.67
C GLY A 137 28.78 -21.38 -1.91
N LEU A 138 28.15 -21.78 -3.01
CA LEU A 138 28.88 -22.10 -4.25
C LEU A 138 29.46 -20.83 -4.89
N SER A 139 28.71 -19.72 -4.86
CA SER A 139 29.18 -18.42 -5.37
C SER A 139 30.37 -17.88 -4.56
N LEU A 140 30.38 -18.02 -3.24
CA LEU A 140 31.49 -17.57 -2.40
C LEU A 140 32.77 -18.39 -2.65
N LEU A 141 32.64 -19.71 -2.85
CA LEU A 141 33.75 -20.58 -3.20
C LEU A 141 34.35 -20.21 -4.57
N THR A 142 33.52 -19.89 -5.56
CA THR A 142 34.02 -19.47 -6.89
C THR A 142 34.78 -18.15 -6.83
N ILE A 143 34.31 -17.17 -6.06
CA ILE A 143 35.00 -15.87 -5.91
C ILE A 143 36.36 -16.05 -5.22
N LEU A 144 36.42 -16.91 -4.19
CA LEU A 144 37.65 -17.15 -3.43
C LEU A 144 38.69 -17.89 -4.28
N VAL A 145 38.28 -18.88 -5.07
CA VAL A 145 39.17 -19.59 -6.01
C VAL A 145 39.69 -18.65 -7.11
N LEU A 146 38.83 -17.79 -7.67
CA LEU A 146 39.27 -16.80 -8.65
C LEU A 146 40.28 -15.81 -8.03
N GLY A 147 40.01 -15.33 -6.82
CA GLY A 147 40.91 -14.43 -6.12
C GLY A 147 42.30 -15.04 -5.87
N LEU A 148 42.37 -16.34 -5.54
CA LEU A 148 43.64 -17.04 -5.37
C LEU A 148 44.39 -17.27 -6.69
N LEU A 149 43.68 -17.48 -7.80
CA LEU A 149 44.27 -17.59 -9.13
C LEU A 149 44.88 -16.27 -9.61
N PHE A 150 44.22 -15.14 -9.36
CA PHE A 150 44.73 -13.81 -9.74
C PHE A 150 45.84 -13.28 -8.83
N ALA A 151 45.99 -13.83 -7.62
CA ALA A 151 47.07 -13.47 -6.70
C ALA A 151 48.36 -14.30 -6.90
N ALA A 152 48.32 -15.32 -7.77
CA ALA A 152 49.43 -16.23 -8.04
C ALA A 152 50.19 -15.90 -9.35
N GLU A 153 49.90 -14.76 -9.98
CA GLU A 153 50.62 -14.22 -11.14
C GLU A 153 51.38 -12.93 -10.79
#